data_AF-A0A0C9SCV5-F1
#
_entry.id   AF-A0A0C9SCV5-F1
#
_cell.length_a   1.000
_cell.length_b   1.000
_cell.length_c   1.000
_cell.angle_alpha   90.00
_cell.angle_beta   90.00
_cell.angle_gamma   90.00
#
_symmetry.space_group_name_H-M   'P 1'
#
loop_
_entity.id
_entity.type
_entity.pdbx_description
1 polymer ?
#
loop_
_entity_poly.entity_id
_entity_poly.type
_entity_poly.pdbx_seq_one_letter_code
_entity_poly.pdbx_strand_id
1 'polypeptide(L)'
;RSVKTAILLAGMCLVLVTAIYEVDAMSLTFEKGGCQFNGHHMPHGGEGFLSGCVYYECDGENHALIFRGCPPTMNTLPHTELGSHSNAYWPNCCSGHEVVRK
;
A
#
# COMPACT_ATOMS: atom_id res chain seq x y z
N ARG A 1 -20.45 -17.11 -53.14
CA ARG A 1 -19.23 -17.34 -52.32
C ARG A 1 -18.90 -16.05 -51.55
N SER A 2 -19.79 -15.55 -50.67
CA SER A 2 -19.59 -14.23 -50.01
C SER A 2 -20.53 -14.00 -48.81
N VAL A 3 -20.65 -14.99 -47.92
CA VAL A 3 -21.45 -14.85 -46.67
C VAL A 3 -20.67 -15.38 -45.46
N LYS A 4 -19.77 -16.35 -45.67
CA LYS A 4 -18.97 -16.99 -44.62
C LYS A 4 -17.90 -16.08 -43.99
N THR A 5 -17.43 -15.06 -44.71
CA THR A 5 -16.39 -14.13 -44.24
C THR A 5 -16.92 -13.03 -43.32
N ALA A 6 -18.20 -12.64 -43.44
CA ALA A 6 -18.78 -11.60 -42.59
C ALA A 6 -18.99 -12.07 -41.14
N ILE A 7 -19.31 -13.35 -40.96
CA ILE A 7 -19.52 -13.95 -39.63
C ILE A 7 -18.19 -14.10 -38.88
N LEU A 8 -17.09 -14.33 -39.60
CA LEU A 8 -15.75 -14.48 -39.01
C LEU A 8 -15.16 -13.15 -38.50
N LEU A 9 -15.50 -12.01 -39.11
CA LEU A 9 -15.07 -10.69 -38.62
C LEU A 9 -15.89 -10.22 -37.40
N ALA A 10 -17.18 -10.53 -37.34
CA ALA A 10 -18.02 -10.13 -36.21
C ALA A 10 -17.64 -10.84 -34.89
N GLY A 11 -17.11 -12.07 -34.98
CA GLY A 11 -16.63 -12.81 -33.81
C GLY A 11 -15.28 -12.36 -33.26
N MET A 12 -14.49 -11.63 -34.04
CA MET A 12 -13.09 -11.30 -33.71
C MET A 12 -12.92 -9.93 -33.00
N CYS A 13 -13.99 -9.12 -32.91
CA CYS A 13 -13.97 -7.83 -32.20
C CYS A 13 -14.35 -7.91 -30.71
N LEU A 14 -14.81 -9.06 -30.22
CA LEU A 14 -15.38 -9.20 -28.87
C LEU A 14 -14.40 -9.79 -27.84
N VAL A 15 -13.11 -9.61 -28.07
CA VAL A 15 -12.04 -10.00 -27.13
C VAL A 15 -11.19 -8.79 -26.77
N LEU A 16 -11.83 -7.66 -26.50
CA LEU A 16 -11.25 -6.61 -25.66
C LEU A 16 -11.48 -7.04 -24.21
N VAL A 17 -10.55 -7.88 -23.73
CA VAL A 17 -10.42 -8.22 -22.32
C VAL A 17 -10.28 -6.90 -21.58
N THR A 18 -11.30 -6.57 -20.80
CA THR A 18 -11.24 -5.52 -19.79
C THR A 18 -10.11 -5.90 -18.84
N ALA A 19 -8.95 -5.28 -18.98
CA ALA A 19 -7.96 -5.24 -17.92
C ALA A 19 -8.52 -4.35 -16.81
N ILE A 20 -9.43 -4.93 -16.01
CA ILE A 20 -9.87 -4.31 -14.78
C ILE A 20 -8.67 -4.47 -13.85
N TYR A 21 -7.88 -3.42 -13.69
CA TYR A 21 -6.94 -3.35 -12.58
C TYR A 21 -7.80 -3.39 -11.32
N GLU A 22 -7.78 -4.50 -10.59
CA GLU A 22 -8.30 -4.55 -9.23
C GLU A 22 -7.43 -3.60 -8.41
N VAL A 23 -7.89 -2.36 -8.23
CA VAL A 23 -7.34 -1.49 -7.22
C VAL A 23 -7.84 -2.09 -5.91
N ASP A 24 -6.96 -2.76 -5.17
CA ASP A 24 -7.26 -3.21 -3.82
C ASP A 24 -7.77 -2.00 -3.03
N ALA A 25 -9.07 -1.99 -2.76
CA ALA A 25 -9.70 -0.90 -2.04
C ALA A 25 -9.21 -0.97 -0.59
N MET A 26 -8.29 -0.07 -0.23
CA MET A 26 -7.86 0.06 1.15
C MET A 26 -9.04 0.54 1.99
N SER A 27 -9.36 -0.21 3.04
CA SER A 27 -10.43 0.16 3.98
C SER A 27 -9.84 0.93 5.15
N LEU A 28 -10.42 2.09 5.47
CA LEU A 28 -10.06 2.90 6.62
C LEU A 28 -11.34 3.42 7.29
N THR A 29 -11.54 3.04 8.54
CA THR A 29 -12.55 3.67 9.41
C THR A 29 -11.90 4.11 10.72
N PHE A 30 -12.59 4.98 11.45
CA PHE A 30 -12.12 5.47 12.75
C PHE A 30 -13.15 5.14 13.81
N GLU A 31 -12.70 4.45 14.87
CA GLU A 31 -13.56 4.00 15.95
C GLU A 31 -12.83 4.18 17.28
N LYS A 32 -13.52 4.76 18.28
CA LYS A 32 -13.03 4.90 19.66
C LYS A 32 -11.66 5.59 19.78
N GLY A 33 -11.37 6.55 18.90
CA GLY A 33 -10.08 7.25 18.87
C GLY A 33 -8.92 6.40 18.32
N GLY A 34 -9.22 5.33 17.59
CA GLY A 34 -8.26 4.52 16.83
C GLY A 34 -8.63 4.42 15.35
N CYS A 35 -7.80 3.71 14.59
CA CYS A 35 -7.97 3.45 13.16
C CYS A 35 -8.24 1.96 12.93
N GLN A 36 -9.14 1.67 12.01
CA GLN A 36 -9.36 0.34 11.49
C GLN A 36 -8.89 0.35 10.03
N PHE A 37 -7.67 -0.09 9.80
CA PHE A 37 -7.01 -0.04 8.48
C PHE A 37 -6.76 -1.44 7.93
N ASN A 38 -7.32 -1.76 6.76
CA ASN A 38 -7.20 -3.07 6.12
C ASN A 38 -7.52 -4.25 7.06
N GLY A 39 -8.56 -4.11 7.87
CA GLY A 39 -8.96 -5.13 8.86
C GLY A 39 -8.12 -5.18 10.13
N HIS A 40 -7.09 -4.34 10.26
CA HIS A 40 -6.29 -4.19 11.48
C HIS A 40 -6.74 -3.01 12.33
N HIS A 41 -7.02 -3.26 13.60
CA HIS A 41 -7.30 -2.20 14.57
C HIS A 41 -5.98 -1.67 15.13
N MET A 42 -5.82 -0.36 15.07
CA MET A 42 -4.68 0.39 15.58
C MET A 42 -5.17 1.45 16.57
N PRO A 43 -4.63 1.51 17.80
CA PRO A 43 -4.86 2.65 18.67
C PRO A 43 -4.22 3.92 18.07
N HIS A 44 -4.57 5.09 18.61
CA HIS A 44 -3.80 6.32 18.34
C HIS A 44 -2.31 6.10 18.62
N GLY A 45 -1.44 6.56 17.71
CA GLY A 45 0.01 6.33 17.71
C GLY A 45 0.42 4.90 17.30
N GLY A 46 -0.53 4.01 17.01
CA GLY A 46 -0.27 2.69 16.46
C GLY A 46 0.35 2.79 15.07
N GLU A 47 1.23 1.87 14.73
CA GLU A 47 2.02 1.93 13.50
C GLU A 47 2.04 0.62 12.72
N GLY A 48 2.44 0.70 11.45
CA GLY A 48 2.67 -0.48 10.63
C GLY A 48 3.43 -0.16 9.33
N PHE A 49 3.62 -1.20 8.53
CA PHE A 49 4.43 -1.15 7.32
C PHE A 49 3.69 -1.82 6.17
N LEU A 50 3.74 -1.19 4.99
CA LEU A 50 3.23 -1.76 3.74
C LEU A 50 4.37 -2.09 2.78
N SER A 51 4.05 -2.94 1.80
CA SER A 51 4.88 -3.14 0.63
C SER A 51 5.19 -1.82 -0.07
N GLY A 52 6.37 -1.72 -0.71
CA GLY A 52 6.79 -0.49 -1.39
C GLY A 52 7.51 0.50 -0.49
N CYS A 53 8.04 0.05 0.66
CA CYS A 53 8.80 0.87 1.59
C CYS A 53 7.99 2.03 2.18
N VAL A 54 6.82 1.70 2.72
CA VAL A 54 5.88 2.67 3.30
C VAL A 54 5.65 2.35 4.77
N TYR A 55 5.80 3.38 5.60
CA TYR A 55 5.39 3.40 7.00
C TYR A 55 4.03 4.08 7.11
N TYR A 56 3.17 3.59 8.01
CA TYR A 56 1.93 4.28 8.34
C TYR A 56 1.69 4.33 9.84
N GLU A 57 1.03 5.40 10.28
CA GLU A 57 0.73 5.68 11.68
C GLU A 57 -0.71 6.15 11.82
N CYS A 58 -1.41 5.63 12.82
CA CYS A 58 -2.77 6.05 13.14
C CYS A 58 -2.76 7.30 14.02
N ASP A 59 -3.36 8.37 13.52
CA ASP A 59 -3.73 9.53 14.32
C ASP A 59 -5.24 9.51 14.55
N GLY A 60 -5.65 8.73 15.55
CA GLY A 60 -7.05 8.58 15.89
C GLY A 60 -7.71 9.82 16.51
N GLU A 61 -6.94 10.80 17.01
CA GLU A 61 -7.48 12.06 17.53
C GLU A 61 -7.90 12.99 16.38
N ASN A 62 -7.09 13.03 15.32
CA ASN A 62 -7.38 13.83 14.13
C ASN A 62 -8.11 13.06 13.03
N HIS A 63 -8.52 11.82 13.29
CA HIS A 63 -9.11 10.91 12.31
C HIS A 63 -8.30 10.84 11.01
N ALA A 64 -7.00 10.59 11.15
CA ALA A 64 -6.07 10.49 10.04
C ALA A 64 -5.23 9.21 10.10
N LEU A 65 -4.85 8.70 8.93
CA LEU A 65 -3.82 7.68 8.79
C LEU A 65 -2.67 8.31 8.01
N ILE A 66 -1.52 8.46 8.67
CA ILE A 66 -0.38 9.20 8.15
C ILE A 66 0.53 8.21 7.44
N PHE A 67 0.69 8.35 6.12
CA PHE A 67 1.61 7.55 5.33
C PHE A 67 2.93 8.29 5.12
N ARG A 68 4.05 7.57 5.26
CA ARG A 68 5.40 8.08 5.02
C ARG A 68 6.15 7.11 4.11
N GLY A 69 6.69 7.64 3.02
CA GLY A 69 7.52 6.90 2.07
C GLY A 69 8.96 7.39 2.08
N CYS A 70 9.71 7.03 1.04
CA CYS A 70 11.05 7.56 0.81
C CYS A 70 11.01 8.93 0.08
N PRO A 71 12.00 9.82 0.29
CA PRO A 71 13.08 9.70 1.28
C PRO A 71 12.55 9.95 2.71
N PRO A 72 13.14 9.30 3.72
CA PRO A 72 12.70 9.49 5.10
C PRO A 72 13.06 10.90 5.60
N THR A 73 12.16 11.49 6.38
CA THR A 73 12.42 12.76 7.06
C THR A 73 13.26 12.51 8.31
N MET A 74 14.27 13.37 8.55
CA MET A 74 15.24 13.22 9.65
C MET A 74 14.62 13.05 11.05
N ASN A 75 13.39 13.54 11.25
CA ASN A 75 12.73 13.57 12.56
C ASN A 75 11.63 12.52 12.71
N THR A 76 11.57 11.54 11.81
CA THR A 76 10.55 10.50 11.90
C THR A 76 11.19 9.15 11.81
N LEU A 77 11.05 8.38 12.89
CA LEU A 77 11.44 6.99 12.97
C LEU A 77 10.23 6.21 13.49
N PRO A 78 10.12 4.92 13.15
CA PRO A 78 9.13 4.05 13.79
C PRO A 78 9.29 4.11 15.31
N HIS A 79 8.17 4.08 16.01
CA HIS A 79 8.12 4.07 17.48
C HIS A 79 8.60 2.73 18.03
N THR A 80 8.46 1.64 17.27
CA THR A 80 8.92 0.31 17.65
C THR A 80 10.23 -0.07 16.97
N GLU A 81 10.93 -1.06 17.52
CA GLU A 81 12.13 -1.64 16.91
C GLU A 81 11.80 -2.60 15.76
N LEU A 82 10.52 -2.74 15.36
CA LEU A 82 10.15 -3.66 14.29
C LEU A 82 10.83 -3.27 12.98
N GLY A 83 11.61 -4.20 12.43
CA GLY A 83 12.33 -3.96 11.17
C GLY A 83 13.59 -3.10 11.30
N SER A 84 14.01 -2.72 12.51
CA SER A 84 15.20 -1.89 12.76
C SER A 84 16.51 -2.46 12.19
N HIS A 85 16.59 -3.77 12.02
CA HIS A 85 17.75 -4.48 11.44
C HIS A 85 17.48 -5.07 10.05
N SER A 86 16.40 -4.66 9.39
CA SER A 86 15.96 -5.24 8.12
C SER A 86 15.70 -4.17 7.07
N ASN A 87 16.36 -4.31 5.92
CA ASN A 87 16.14 -3.46 4.73
C ASN A 87 14.81 -3.77 4.00
N ALA A 88 13.92 -4.55 4.62
CA ALA A 88 12.55 -4.76 4.13
C ALA A 88 11.56 -3.72 4.66
N TYR A 89 11.92 -3.01 5.73
CA TYR A 89 11.04 -2.07 6.43
C TYR A 89 11.54 -0.64 6.30
N TRP A 90 10.63 0.32 6.27
CA TRP A 90 10.97 1.74 6.30
C TRP A 90 11.57 2.08 7.67
N PRO A 91 12.58 2.97 7.78
CA PRO A 91 13.23 3.71 6.71
C PRO A 91 14.36 2.93 6.02
N ASN A 92 14.72 1.75 6.51
CA ASN A 92 15.89 0.99 6.07
C ASN A 92 15.80 0.47 4.62
N CYS A 93 14.60 0.34 4.07
CA CYS A 93 14.39 0.03 2.65
C CYS A 93 14.56 1.25 1.72
N CYS A 94 14.73 2.47 2.27
CA CYS A 94 15.01 3.66 1.48
C CYS A 94 16.49 3.72 1.11
N SER A 95 16.78 4.12 -0.13
CA SER A 95 18.15 4.27 -0.61
C SER A 95 18.94 5.27 0.25
N GLY A 96 20.12 4.86 0.72
CA GLY A 96 20.98 5.66 1.59
C GLY A 96 20.68 5.52 3.10
N HIS A 97 19.68 4.71 3.47
CA HIS A 97 19.29 4.45 4.86
C HIS A 97 19.39 2.96 5.22
N GLU A 98 20.01 2.14 4.37
CA GLU A 98 20.13 0.71 4.56
C GLU A 98 20.96 0.35 5.79
N VAL A 99 20.52 -0.68 6.51
CA VAL A 99 21.32 -1.32 7.55
C VAL A 99 22.40 -2.14 6.87
N VAL A 100 23.66 -1.77 7.12
CA VAL A 100 24.82 -2.55 6.70
C VAL A 100 25.01 -3.70 7.67
N ARG A 101 24.74 -4.93 7.21
CA ARG A 101 25.06 -6.14 7.99
C ARG A 101 26.58 -6.23 8.14
N LYS A 102 27.05 -6.24 9.38
CA LYS A 102 28.45 -6.47 9.72
C LYS A 102 28.80 -7.95 9.62
#